data_AF-A0A1Y2IVL1-F1
#
_entry.id   AF-A0A1Y2IVL1-F1
#
_cell.length_a   1.000
_cell.length_b   1.000
_cell.length_c   1.000
_cell.angle_alpha   90.00
_cell.angle_beta   90.00
_cell.angle_gamma   90.00
#
_symmetry.space_group_name_H-M   'P 1'
#
loop_
_entity.id
_entity.type
_entity.pdbx_description
1 polymer ?
#
loop_
_entity_poly.entity_id
_entity_poly.type
_entity_poly.pdbx_seq_one_letter_code
_entity_poly.pdbx_strand_id
1 'polypeptide(L)'
;MGSPSVTIVGGGLSGLSAAFHLSRRFPASSGARITLVEKSNRLGGWVKSERARVKDRYGGRQADVLLESGPRTLRPASKAILELIHLLNLTTSVLTVPRTAPAARNRFLHISGARGLTKIPGSLPSLLVSPLVKILVPAILADFRRRNGRVLNTSQANDESVDAFLTRHFGSEFAQVFGSALIHGIYAADSRQLSIRAAFPAMCRLEENGKGSIVRGAISDMLSLTDTSEGLTYHVGDVAQLMKGVSVYSFRDGMQTLTDAMTNYLKQQQNVVIVKGDGAAALAKSTTGDGFQVTTESGKEIVSSHLIAAMPLPLLHRLLAHSRSMSPETSQSTSPPPGSTHNAAPLRRPSFPHPALSLKTGIRGRYMVQSHAGNSASSPSSPTTSTPSPVPLLPHLLANPSSSVTVVNIVFPPSDKPIHPDGFGYLIPRPQQGYPSPPGSTLGMLGTVFDSSALSGQDISICADHRSPKFTKVTVMLGGPYGPPSPAPASPDFLPTLLATLQEHLGHDQPLPEPCLVRVREHQDCIPTLTVGHVERMAELRAAVKEKWGENAVVIGASIDGVSVGDCIESGRRAALEL
;
A
#
# COMPACT_ATOMS: atom_id res chain seq x y z
N MET A 1 -7.84 -34.40 -15.79
CA MET A 1 -7.91 -32.98 -15.37
C MET A 1 -6.69 -32.28 -15.96
N GLY A 2 -6.85 -31.14 -16.62
CA GLY A 2 -5.73 -30.43 -17.25
C GLY A 2 -4.72 -29.94 -16.21
N SER A 3 -3.46 -29.75 -16.62
CA SER A 3 -2.42 -29.25 -15.72
C SER A 3 -2.81 -27.88 -15.14
N PRO A 4 -2.54 -27.62 -13.84
CA PRO A 4 -2.95 -26.38 -13.19
C PRO A 4 -2.37 -25.15 -13.90
N SER A 5 -3.17 -24.11 -14.12
CA SER A 5 -2.70 -22.85 -14.68
C SER A 5 -3.18 -21.69 -13.83
N VAL A 6 -2.29 -20.77 -13.51
CA VAL A 6 -2.59 -19.61 -12.65
C VAL A 6 -2.28 -18.34 -13.42
N THR A 7 -3.25 -17.43 -13.50
CA THR A 7 -3.02 -16.07 -13.99
C THR A 7 -2.96 -15.10 -12.81
N ILE A 8 -1.92 -14.28 -12.76
CA ILE A 8 -1.70 -13.27 -11.74
C ILE A 8 -1.79 -11.91 -12.43
N VAL A 9 -2.70 -11.06 -11.99
CA VAL A 9 -2.91 -9.73 -12.56
C VAL A 9 -2.33 -8.67 -11.62
N GLY A 10 -1.24 -8.03 -12.04
CA GLY A 10 -0.50 -7.01 -11.29
C GLY A 10 0.91 -7.46 -10.91
N GLY A 11 1.91 -6.83 -11.51
CA GLY A 11 3.35 -7.12 -11.31
C GLY A 11 4.02 -6.36 -10.18
N GLY A 12 3.26 -5.92 -9.17
CA GLY A 12 3.77 -5.30 -7.94
C GLY A 12 4.40 -6.32 -6.97
N LEU A 13 4.76 -5.89 -5.76
CA LEU A 13 5.35 -6.75 -4.73
C LEU A 13 4.49 -8.00 -4.43
N SER A 14 3.18 -7.84 -4.27
CA SER A 14 2.28 -8.95 -3.95
C SER A 14 2.16 -9.96 -5.09
N GLY A 15 2.03 -9.51 -6.34
CA GLY A 15 1.96 -10.40 -7.49
C GLY A 15 3.30 -11.09 -7.78
N LEU A 16 4.43 -10.38 -7.64
CA LEU A 16 5.77 -10.97 -7.74
C LEU A 16 5.99 -12.04 -6.65
N SER A 17 5.60 -11.75 -5.41
CA SER A 17 5.70 -12.71 -4.30
C SER A 17 4.85 -13.95 -4.58
N ALA A 18 3.60 -13.78 -5.00
CA ALA A 18 2.73 -14.89 -5.37
C ALA A 18 3.33 -15.74 -6.50
N ALA A 19 3.80 -15.11 -7.58
CA ALA A 19 4.45 -15.81 -8.69
C ALA A 19 5.69 -16.58 -8.24
N PHE A 20 6.54 -15.95 -7.41
CA PHE A 20 7.76 -16.55 -6.87
C PHE A 20 7.44 -17.81 -6.06
N HIS A 21 6.53 -17.70 -5.08
CA HIS A 21 6.17 -18.83 -4.23
C HIS A 21 5.44 -19.94 -4.99
N LEU A 22 4.54 -19.61 -5.94
CA LEU A 22 3.89 -20.59 -6.80
C LEU A 22 4.92 -21.36 -7.66
N SER A 23 5.88 -20.66 -8.27
CA SER A 23 6.89 -21.30 -9.12
C SER A 23 7.81 -22.26 -8.35
N ARG A 24 8.08 -21.96 -7.08
CA ARG A 24 8.82 -22.86 -6.18
C ARG A 24 8.00 -24.08 -5.77
N ARG A 25 6.71 -23.89 -5.51
CA ARG A 25 5.80 -24.98 -5.10
C ARG A 25 5.45 -25.91 -6.26
N PHE A 26 5.31 -25.34 -7.45
CA PHE A 26 4.94 -26.04 -8.67
C PHE A 26 6.01 -25.83 -9.74
N PRO A 27 7.12 -26.60 -9.69
CA PRO A 27 8.18 -26.52 -10.69
C PRO A 27 7.67 -26.95 -12.07
N ALA A 28 8.44 -26.67 -13.13
CA ALA A 28 8.02 -27.00 -14.49
C ALA A 28 7.68 -28.49 -14.71
N SER A 29 8.32 -29.40 -13.99
CA SER A 29 8.04 -30.84 -14.02
C SER A 29 6.64 -31.21 -13.52
N SER A 30 5.99 -30.33 -12.75
CA SER A 30 4.58 -30.50 -12.34
C SER A 30 3.58 -30.27 -13.48
N GLY A 31 4.04 -29.69 -14.60
CA GLY A 31 3.19 -29.27 -15.72
C GLY A 31 2.35 -28.03 -15.43
N ALA A 32 2.41 -27.45 -14.23
CA ALA A 32 1.65 -26.26 -13.88
C ALA A 32 2.22 -25.01 -14.58
N ARG A 33 1.37 -24.13 -15.09
CA ARG A 33 1.76 -22.90 -15.79
C ARG A 33 1.38 -21.65 -15.00
N ILE A 34 2.30 -20.68 -14.90
CA ILE A 34 2.07 -19.42 -14.19
C ILE A 34 2.20 -18.28 -15.19
N THR A 35 1.18 -17.42 -15.30
CA THR A 35 1.22 -16.23 -16.17
C THR A 35 1.06 -14.97 -15.33
N LEU A 36 2.06 -14.10 -15.31
CA LEU A 36 2.01 -12.80 -14.64
C LEU A 36 1.75 -11.70 -15.69
N VAL A 37 0.67 -10.95 -15.52
CA VAL A 37 0.24 -9.86 -16.41
C VAL A 37 0.45 -8.52 -15.71
N GLU A 38 1.22 -7.64 -16.33
CA GLU A 38 1.53 -6.30 -15.83
C GLU A 38 1.32 -5.24 -16.91
N LYS A 39 0.58 -4.19 -16.54
CA LYS A 39 0.27 -3.08 -17.44
C LYS A 39 1.50 -2.27 -17.83
N SER A 40 2.39 -1.99 -16.90
CA SER A 40 3.58 -1.19 -17.18
C SER A 40 4.71 -2.02 -17.82
N ASN A 41 5.70 -1.34 -18.38
CA ASN A 41 6.87 -2.02 -18.98
C ASN A 41 7.86 -2.58 -17.93
N ARG A 42 7.59 -2.39 -16.62
CA ARG A 42 8.44 -2.83 -15.51
C ARG A 42 7.64 -3.62 -14.47
N LEU A 43 8.32 -4.48 -13.72
CA LEU A 43 7.76 -5.10 -12.52
C LEU A 43 8.23 -4.35 -11.27
N GLY A 44 7.63 -4.65 -10.13
CA GLY A 44 7.99 -4.13 -8.82
C GLY A 44 7.07 -3.01 -8.28
N GLY A 45 6.12 -2.53 -9.09
CA GLY A 45 5.16 -1.50 -8.68
C GLY A 45 5.86 -0.23 -8.16
N TRP A 46 5.48 0.22 -6.96
CA TRP A 46 6.02 1.42 -6.30
C TRP A 46 7.50 1.31 -5.90
N VAL A 47 8.10 0.12 -5.92
CA VAL A 47 9.53 -0.06 -5.65
C VAL A 47 10.33 0.37 -6.87
N LYS A 48 11.06 1.48 -6.73
CA LYS A 48 11.89 2.02 -7.81
C LYS A 48 13.10 2.78 -7.26
N SER A 49 14.28 2.24 -7.55
CA SER A 49 15.57 2.78 -7.17
C SER A 49 16.28 3.30 -8.42
N GLU A 50 17.06 4.38 -8.30
CA GLU A 50 17.78 4.98 -9.42
C GLU A 50 19.18 5.38 -8.99
N ARG A 51 20.20 4.96 -9.75
CA ARG A 51 21.56 5.44 -9.57
C ARG A 51 21.77 6.69 -10.43
N ALA A 52 22.17 7.80 -9.81
CA ALA A 52 22.43 9.04 -10.51
C ALA A 52 23.87 9.51 -10.23
N ARG A 53 24.56 9.96 -11.26
CA ARG A 53 25.88 10.59 -11.11
C ARG A 53 25.71 12.06 -10.80
N VAL A 54 26.33 12.52 -9.72
CA VAL A 54 26.36 13.93 -9.32
C VAL A 54 27.79 14.47 -9.34
N LYS A 55 27.91 15.75 -9.67
CA LYS A 55 29.16 16.51 -9.65
C LYS A 55 28.93 17.78 -8.86
N ASP A 56 29.91 18.21 -8.08
CA ASP A 56 29.84 19.53 -7.47
C ASP A 56 30.08 20.63 -8.51
N ARG A 57 29.50 21.81 -8.27
CA ARG A 57 29.59 22.96 -9.19
C ARG A 57 31.02 23.47 -9.40
N TYR A 58 31.94 23.08 -8.54
CA TYR A 58 33.35 23.46 -8.57
C TYR A 58 34.23 22.43 -9.29
N GLY A 59 33.63 21.38 -9.88
CA GLY A 59 34.28 20.44 -10.81
C GLY A 59 35.23 19.42 -10.16
N GLY A 60 35.41 19.46 -8.84
CA GLY A 60 36.41 18.66 -8.14
C GLY A 60 35.91 17.32 -7.63
N ARG A 61 34.61 17.20 -7.29
CA ARG A 61 34.08 16.00 -6.61
C ARG A 61 32.91 15.38 -7.35
N GLN A 62 32.90 14.05 -7.41
CA GLN A 62 31.84 13.27 -8.06
C GLN A 62 31.43 12.10 -7.18
N ALA A 63 30.15 11.73 -7.26
CA ALA A 63 29.61 10.56 -6.59
C ALA A 63 28.49 9.92 -7.43
N ASP A 64 28.34 8.61 -7.30
CA ASP A 64 27.16 7.90 -7.75
C ASP A 64 26.22 7.71 -6.56
N VAL A 65 25.09 8.41 -6.56
CA VAL A 65 24.11 8.42 -5.46
C VAL A 65 22.91 7.54 -5.80
N LEU A 66 22.35 6.88 -4.79
CA LEU A 66 21.11 6.12 -4.94
C LEU A 66 19.89 6.95 -4.57
N LEU A 67 18.89 7.04 -5.44
CA LEU A 67 17.64 7.71 -5.20
C LEU A 67 16.50 6.70 -5.11
N GLU A 68 15.79 6.69 -3.97
CA GLU A 68 14.58 5.90 -3.79
C GLU A 68 13.35 6.75 -4.01
N SER A 69 12.40 6.24 -4.80
CA SER A 69 11.14 6.94 -5.04
C SER A 69 9.94 6.33 -4.34
N GLY A 70 10.09 5.18 -3.69
CA GLY A 70 9.03 4.59 -2.89
C GLY A 70 9.58 4.15 -1.53
N PRO A 71 9.46 2.86 -1.18
CA PRO A 71 10.06 2.35 0.05
C PRO A 71 11.60 2.44 -0.02
N ARG A 72 12.22 2.68 1.14
CA ARG A 72 13.68 2.89 1.26
C ARG A 72 14.34 2.03 2.33
N THR A 73 13.61 1.75 3.41
CA THR A 73 14.09 0.98 4.55
C THR A 73 13.05 -0.02 4.99
N LEU A 74 13.53 -1.17 5.46
CA LEU A 74 12.76 -2.25 6.05
C LEU A 74 13.12 -2.40 7.52
N ARG A 75 12.21 -3.00 8.30
CA ARG A 75 12.47 -3.41 9.69
C ARG A 75 12.67 -4.93 9.76
N PRO A 76 13.51 -5.44 10.68
CA PRO A 76 13.81 -6.88 10.82
C PRO A 76 12.67 -7.70 11.44
N ALA A 77 11.40 -7.29 11.28
CA ALA A 77 10.24 -7.93 11.89
C ALA A 77 9.49 -8.87 10.92
N SER A 78 9.54 -8.61 9.61
CA SER A 78 8.82 -9.42 8.63
C SER A 78 9.62 -10.67 8.27
N LYS A 79 9.23 -11.82 8.82
CA LYS A 79 9.84 -13.12 8.51
C LYS A 79 9.74 -13.48 7.02
N ALA A 80 8.65 -13.07 6.36
CA ALA A 80 8.44 -13.25 4.92
C ALA A 80 9.55 -12.62 4.08
N ILE A 81 9.94 -11.38 4.41
CA ILE A 81 11.06 -10.72 3.71
C ILE A 81 12.39 -11.43 4.02
N LEU A 82 12.64 -11.78 5.28
CA LEU A 82 13.89 -12.43 5.66
C LEU A 82 14.06 -13.80 4.97
N GLU A 83 12.98 -14.57 4.87
CA GLU A 83 12.94 -15.81 4.09
C GLU A 83 13.20 -15.52 2.60
N LEU A 84 12.58 -14.49 2.02
CA LEU A 84 12.82 -14.12 0.63
C LEU A 84 14.29 -13.72 0.36
N ILE A 85 14.92 -12.99 1.28
CA ILE A 85 16.35 -12.65 1.21
C ILE A 85 17.21 -13.92 1.22
N HIS A 86 16.88 -14.88 2.08
CA HIS A 86 17.58 -16.16 2.15
C HIS A 86 17.42 -16.95 0.84
N LEU A 87 16.17 -17.14 0.39
CA LEU A 87 15.85 -17.94 -0.80
C LEU A 87 16.41 -17.37 -2.11
N LEU A 88 16.54 -16.05 -2.20
CA LEU A 88 17.12 -15.35 -3.36
C LEU A 88 18.63 -15.10 -3.20
N ASN A 89 19.26 -15.61 -2.14
CA ASN A 89 20.69 -15.42 -1.82
C ASN A 89 21.13 -13.95 -1.79
N LEU A 90 20.30 -13.07 -1.23
CA LEU A 90 20.53 -11.62 -1.21
C LEU A 90 21.32 -11.12 0.00
N THR A 91 21.76 -12.01 0.90
CA THR A 91 22.43 -11.66 2.16
C THR A 91 23.59 -10.67 1.97
N THR A 92 24.42 -10.84 0.93
CA THR A 92 25.57 -9.96 0.63
C THR A 92 25.16 -8.57 0.13
N SER A 93 23.96 -8.47 -0.46
CA SER A 93 23.38 -7.24 -0.97
C SER A 93 22.70 -6.40 0.12
N VAL A 94 22.45 -6.97 1.30
CA VAL A 94 21.81 -6.28 2.41
C VAL A 94 22.74 -5.20 2.99
N LEU A 95 22.17 -4.02 3.21
CA LEU A 95 22.79 -2.92 3.95
C LEU A 95 22.05 -2.75 5.28
N THR A 96 22.72 -3.03 6.40
CA THR A 96 22.13 -2.92 7.73
C THR A 96 22.48 -1.60 8.41
N VAL A 97 21.55 -1.11 9.23
CA VAL A 97 21.75 0.05 10.12
C VAL A 97 21.59 -0.43 11.56
N PRO A 98 22.66 -0.46 12.36
CA PRO A 98 22.59 -0.95 13.72
C PRO A 98 21.79 0.00 14.63
N ARG A 99 21.21 -0.52 15.71
CA ARG A 99 20.49 0.28 16.73
C ARG A 99 21.35 1.35 17.41
N THR A 100 22.67 1.23 17.29
CA THR A 100 23.64 2.20 17.83
C THR A 100 23.89 3.39 16.89
N ALA A 101 23.54 3.27 15.61
CA ALA A 101 23.77 4.33 14.62
C ALA A 101 22.95 5.59 14.96
N PRO A 102 23.47 6.80 14.67
CA PRO A 102 22.70 8.03 14.86
C PRO A 102 21.35 8.01 14.14
N ALA A 103 21.30 7.45 12.92
CA ALA A 103 20.07 7.26 12.16
C ALA A 103 19.02 6.37 12.84
N ALA A 104 19.42 5.45 13.72
CA ALA A 104 18.49 4.64 14.49
C ALA A 104 18.02 5.34 15.78
N ARG A 105 18.88 6.16 16.38
CA ARG A 105 18.67 6.79 17.69
C ARG A 105 17.96 8.14 17.63
N ASN A 106 18.09 8.85 16.52
CA ASN A 106 17.62 10.23 16.41
C ASN A 106 16.47 10.31 15.40
N ARG A 107 15.27 10.63 15.91
CA ARG A 107 14.10 11.03 15.12
C ARG A 107 13.65 12.40 15.59
N PHE A 108 13.13 13.20 14.68
CA PHE A 108 12.77 14.57 14.97
C PHE A 108 11.33 14.87 14.55
N LEU A 109 10.77 15.93 15.12
CA LEU A 109 9.53 16.56 14.69
C LEU A 109 9.84 17.99 14.30
N HIS A 110 9.20 18.50 13.26
CA HIS A 110 9.08 19.93 13.05
C HIS A 110 7.70 20.38 13.55
N ILE A 111 7.67 21.12 14.66
CA ILE A 111 6.44 21.58 15.30
C ILE A 111 6.18 23.01 14.87
N SER A 112 4.95 23.31 14.44
CA SER A 112 4.56 24.65 14.01
C SER A 112 4.94 25.72 15.04
N GLY A 113 5.62 26.77 14.57
CA GLY A 113 6.10 27.87 15.41
C GLY A 113 7.45 27.63 16.10
N ALA A 114 8.02 26.42 16.01
CA ALA A 114 9.38 26.17 16.46
C ALA A 114 10.39 26.49 15.33
N ARG A 115 11.45 27.22 15.67
CA ARG A 115 12.60 27.38 14.77
C ARG A 115 13.42 26.09 14.79
N GLY A 116 13.49 25.39 13.66
CA GLY A 116 14.26 24.15 13.54
C GLY A 116 13.51 22.88 13.98
N LEU A 117 14.28 21.87 14.37
CA LEU A 117 13.78 20.52 14.67
C LEU A 117 13.79 20.21 16.16
N THR A 118 12.72 19.57 16.63
CA THR A 118 12.61 19.04 18.00
C THR A 118 12.93 17.55 18.01
N LYS A 119 13.97 17.15 18.73
CA LYS A 119 14.36 15.73 18.85
C LYS A 119 13.36 14.97 19.73
N ILE A 120 12.87 13.82 19.23
CA ILE A 120 12.07 12.89 20.03
C ILE A 120 13.00 12.22 21.06
N PRO A 121 12.68 12.28 22.35
CA PRO A 121 13.54 11.70 23.38
C PRO A 121 13.60 10.18 23.26
N GLY A 122 14.82 9.64 23.25
CA GLY A 122 15.10 8.19 23.15
C GLY A 122 15.38 7.51 24.49
N SER A 123 15.45 8.28 25.58
CA SER A 123 15.74 7.81 26.94
C SER A 123 15.15 8.74 27.99
N LEU A 124 14.96 8.23 29.23
CA LEU A 124 14.43 9.02 30.34
C LEU A 124 15.22 10.30 30.64
N PRO A 125 16.57 10.29 30.68
CA PRO A 125 17.33 11.53 30.87
C PRO A 125 17.08 12.56 29.76
N SER A 126 17.02 12.11 28.50
CA SER A 126 16.74 13.00 27.36
C SER A 126 15.32 13.55 27.35
N LEU A 127 14.37 12.85 27.99
CA LEU A 127 12.99 13.30 28.13
C LEU A 127 12.89 14.50 29.06
N LEU A 128 13.61 14.51 30.18
CA LEU A 128 13.53 15.58 31.20
C LEU A 128 13.94 16.96 30.67
N VAL A 129 14.85 16.99 29.69
CA VAL A 129 15.33 18.24 29.06
C VAL A 129 14.60 18.58 27.75
N SER A 130 13.71 17.70 27.29
CA SER A 130 13.01 17.88 26.01
C SER A 130 11.78 18.80 26.18
N PRO A 131 11.52 19.73 25.23
CA PRO A 131 10.25 20.46 25.20
C PRO A 131 9.01 19.55 25.17
N LEU A 132 9.17 18.32 24.65
CA LEU A 132 8.12 17.31 24.54
C LEU A 132 7.72 16.69 25.90
N VAL A 133 8.46 16.95 26.97
CA VAL A 133 8.15 16.45 28.33
C VAL A 133 6.74 16.82 28.76
N LYS A 134 6.28 18.01 28.39
CA LYS A 134 4.95 18.56 28.73
C LYS A 134 3.81 17.76 28.09
N ILE A 135 4.07 17.08 26.97
CA ILE A 135 3.09 16.24 26.27
C ILE A 135 3.24 14.78 26.71
N LEU A 136 4.48 14.27 26.71
CA LEU A 136 4.75 12.85 26.91
C LEU A 136 4.51 12.37 28.34
N VAL A 137 4.94 13.11 29.37
CA VAL A 137 4.82 12.66 30.76
C VAL A 137 3.36 12.58 31.22
N PRO A 138 2.52 13.62 31.01
CA PRO A 138 1.09 13.52 31.36
C PRO A 138 0.39 12.41 30.59
N ALA A 139 0.70 12.25 29.29
CA ALA A 139 0.14 11.20 28.44
C ALA A 139 0.43 9.79 28.97
N ILE A 140 1.70 9.47 29.24
CA ILE A 140 2.12 8.16 29.75
C ILE A 140 1.48 7.88 31.12
N LEU A 141 1.45 8.88 32.00
CA LEU A 141 0.88 8.73 33.33
C LEU A 141 -0.65 8.52 33.29
N ALA A 142 -1.34 9.23 32.40
CA ALA A 142 -2.77 9.08 32.18
C ALA A 142 -3.11 7.67 31.69
N ASP A 143 -2.39 7.16 30.68
CA ASP A 143 -2.60 5.80 30.19
C ASP A 143 -2.28 4.75 31.26
N PHE A 144 -1.16 4.88 31.97
CA PHE A 144 -0.77 3.92 33.00
C PHE A 144 -1.79 3.82 34.15
N ARG A 145 -2.43 4.94 34.52
CA ARG A 145 -3.45 5.01 35.58
C ARG A 145 -4.83 4.56 35.10
N ARG A 146 -5.04 4.38 33.80
CA ARG A 146 -6.32 3.98 33.21
C ARG A 146 -6.75 2.61 33.76
N ARG A 147 -7.97 2.54 34.29
CA ARG A 147 -8.62 1.30 34.76
C ARG A 147 -10.01 1.21 34.13
N ASN A 148 -10.48 0.00 33.86
CA ASN A 148 -11.85 -0.28 33.40
C ASN A 148 -12.31 0.50 32.15
N GLY A 149 -11.36 0.85 31.26
CA GLY A 149 -11.69 1.51 29.99
C GLY A 149 -12.22 0.53 28.96
N ARG A 150 -12.92 1.04 27.93
CA ARG A 150 -13.23 0.26 26.72
C ARG A 150 -11.94 -0.30 26.14
N VAL A 151 -11.89 -1.62 25.97
CA VAL A 151 -10.80 -2.34 25.30
C VAL A 151 -11.26 -2.68 23.89
N LEU A 152 -10.46 -2.34 22.88
CA LEU A 152 -10.71 -2.85 21.54
C LEU A 152 -10.24 -4.31 21.48
N ASN A 153 -11.20 -5.23 21.59
CA ASN A 153 -10.92 -6.62 21.28
C ASN A 153 -10.82 -6.77 19.76
N THR A 154 -9.68 -7.25 19.28
CA THR A 154 -9.40 -7.57 17.87
C THR A 154 -10.43 -8.52 17.24
N SER A 155 -11.12 -9.31 18.06
CA SER A 155 -12.17 -10.28 17.69
C SER A 155 -13.60 -9.71 17.71
N GLN A 156 -13.83 -8.50 18.23
CA GLN A 156 -15.15 -7.85 18.19
C GLN A 156 -15.23 -6.87 17.02
N ALA A 157 -16.43 -6.66 16.46
CA ALA A 157 -16.68 -5.74 15.34
C ALA A 157 -16.51 -4.24 15.69
N ASN A 158 -15.92 -3.91 16.83
CA ASN A 158 -15.67 -2.54 17.24
C ASN A 158 -14.34 -2.06 16.65
N ASP A 159 -14.36 -0.91 15.98
CA ASP A 159 -13.17 -0.27 15.42
C ASP A 159 -13.25 1.24 15.66
N GLU A 160 -12.10 1.90 15.69
CA GLU A 160 -12.01 3.35 15.82
C GLU A 160 -10.78 3.88 15.08
N SER A 161 -10.71 5.20 14.92
CA SER A 161 -9.56 5.79 14.25
C SER A 161 -8.30 5.78 15.14
N VAL A 162 -7.12 5.79 14.52
CA VAL A 162 -5.85 5.93 15.26
C VAL A 162 -5.86 7.18 16.14
N ASP A 163 -6.41 8.29 15.65
CA ASP A 163 -6.52 9.53 16.41
C ASP A 163 -7.43 9.39 17.63
N ALA A 164 -8.62 8.78 17.48
CA ALA A 164 -9.55 8.55 18.59
C ALA A 164 -8.94 7.62 19.64
N PHE A 165 -8.29 6.54 19.19
CA PHE A 165 -7.57 5.59 20.04
C PHE A 165 -6.47 6.30 20.85
N LEU A 166 -5.57 7.04 20.18
CA LEU A 166 -4.50 7.74 20.87
C LEU A 166 -5.03 8.86 21.77
N THR A 167 -6.11 9.53 21.40
CA THR A 167 -6.71 10.60 22.21
C THR A 167 -7.22 10.06 23.55
N ARG A 168 -7.94 8.92 23.55
CA ARG A 168 -8.46 8.36 24.80
C ARG A 168 -7.39 7.75 25.71
N HIS A 169 -6.23 7.39 25.16
CA HIS A 169 -5.11 6.84 25.92
C HIS A 169 -4.15 7.92 26.42
N PHE A 170 -3.77 8.84 25.55
CA PHE A 170 -2.64 9.75 25.73
C PHE A 170 -3.03 11.23 25.65
N GLY A 171 -4.30 11.56 25.38
CA GLY A 171 -4.78 12.93 25.21
C GLY A 171 -4.71 13.43 23.76
N SER A 172 -5.49 14.47 23.48
CA SER A 172 -5.63 15.03 22.12
C SER A 172 -4.34 15.64 21.59
N GLU A 173 -3.57 16.31 22.45
CA GLU A 173 -2.28 16.90 22.06
C GLU A 173 -1.27 15.81 21.65
N PHE A 174 -1.22 14.68 22.36
CA PHE A 174 -0.37 13.55 21.97
C PHE A 174 -0.82 12.95 20.63
N ALA A 175 -2.12 12.72 20.46
CA ALA A 175 -2.67 12.17 19.23
C ALA A 175 -2.41 13.10 18.03
N GLN A 176 -2.54 14.41 18.23
CA GLN A 176 -2.24 15.40 17.21
C GLN A 176 -0.74 15.45 16.92
N VAL A 177 0.14 15.55 17.92
CA VAL A 177 1.58 15.77 17.67
C VAL A 177 2.28 14.48 17.22
N PHE A 178 2.14 13.40 17.97
CA PHE A 178 2.84 12.14 17.70
C PHE A 178 2.03 11.21 16.80
N GLY A 179 0.74 11.09 17.06
CA GLY A 179 -0.15 10.22 16.30
C GLY A 179 -0.20 10.63 14.83
N SER A 180 -0.55 11.88 14.53
CA SER A 180 -0.65 12.34 13.15
C SER A 180 0.70 12.33 12.42
N ALA A 181 1.80 12.72 13.09
CA ALA A 181 3.14 12.67 12.49
C ALA A 181 3.52 11.24 12.09
N LEU A 182 3.25 10.25 12.96
CA LEU A 182 3.47 8.83 12.66
C LEU A 182 2.65 8.39 11.44
N ILE A 183 1.38 8.79 11.36
CA ILE A 183 0.52 8.46 10.22
C ILE A 183 1.00 9.12 8.93
N HIS A 184 1.44 10.38 8.96
CA HIS A 184 2.08 11.01 7.80
C HIS A 184 3.29 10.20 7.31
N GLY A 185 4.10 9.69 8.24
CA GLY A 185 5.31 8.93 7.92
C GLY A 185 5.09 7.52 7.38
N ILE A 186 3.94 6.90 7.62
CA ILE A 186 3.65 5.51 7.19
C ILE A 186 2.60 5.47 6.08
N TYR A 187 1.51 6.23 6.25
CA TYR A 187 0.32 6.17 5.40
C TYR A 187 0.11 7.41 4.54
N ALA A 188 0.84 8.51 4.79
CA ALA A 188 0.60 9.80 4.14
C ALA A 188 -0.89 10.22 4.18
N ALA A 189 -1.54 10.03 5.33
CA ALA A 189 -2.98 10.19 5.48
C ALA A 189 -3.34 10.89 6.81
N ASP A 190 -4.62 11.19 7.01
CA ASP A 190 -5.12 11.78 8.26
C ASP A 190 -5.39 10.70 9.32
N SER A 191 -4.72 10.79 10.48
CA SER A 191 -4.91 9.86 11.61
C SER A 191 -6.36 9.70 12.06
N ARG A 192 -7.22 10.70 11.80
CA ARG A 192 -8.66 10.65 12.13
C ARG A 192 -9.47 9.66 11.29
N GLN A 193 -8.92 9.18 10.19
CA GLN A 193 -9.61 8.29 9.26
C GLN A 193 -9.15 6.84 9.37
N LEU A 194 -7.87 6.58 9.68
CA LEU A 194 -7.30 5.24 9.68
C LEU A 194 -7.82 4.38 10.83
N SER A 195 -8.22 3.16 10.53
CA SER A 195 -8.51 2.10 11.51
C SER A 195 -7.26 1.76 12.32
N ILE A 196 -7.35 1.80 13.66
CA ILE A 196 -6.27 1.32 14.53
C ILE A 196 -6.08 -0.19 14.41
N ARG A 197 -7.17 -0.95 14.22
CA ARG A 197 -7.12 -2.41 14.08
C ARG A 197 -6.41 -2.85 12.80
N ALA A 198 -6.67 -2.16 11.69
CA ALA A 198 -6.00 -2.45 10.43
C ALA A 198 -4.56 -1.94 10.43
N ALA A 199 -4.32 -0.70 10.90
CA ALA A 199 -3.03 -0.06 10.75
C ALA A 199 -1.98 -0.47 11.80
N PHE A 200 -2.40 -0.74 13.04
CA PHE A 200 -1.52 -1.06 14.17
C PHE A 200 -2.12 -2.14 15.08
N PRO A 201 -2.38 -3.35 14.56
CA PRO A 201 -2.97 -4.44 15.36
C PRO A 201 -2.16 -4.79 16.61
N ALA A 202 -0.84 -4.55 16.60
CA ALA A 202 0.00 -4.71 17.79
C ALA A 202 -0.40 -3.78 18.94
N MET A 203 -0.84 -2.55 18.66
CA MET A 203 -1.30 -1.61 19.70
C MET A 203 -2.59 -2.08 20.36
N CYS A 204 -3.51 -2.69 19.61
CA CYS A 204 -4.71 -3.31 20.16
C CYS A 204 -4.34 -4.47 21.10
N ARG A 205 -3.39 -5.34 20.71
CA ARG A 205 -2.89 -6.41 21.58
C ARG A 205 -2.25 -5.89 22.87
N LEU A 206 -1.48 -4.80 22.79
CA LEU A 206 -0.92 -4.17 23.99
C LEU A 206 -2.03 -3.62 24.90
N GLU A 207 -3.06 -3.01 24.34
CA GLU A 207 -4.21 -2.57 25.14
C GLU A 207 -4.91 -3.75 25.83
N GLU A 208 -5.20 -4.83 25.10
CA GLU A 208 -5.82 -6.05 25.61
C GLU A 208 -5.00 -6.66 26.76
N ASN A 209 -3.72 -6.93 26.52
CA ASN A 209 -2.79 -7.51 27.50
C ASN A 209 -2.60 -6.60 28.72
N GLY A 210 -2.59 -5.29 28.50
CA GLY A 210 -2.50 -4.29 29.54
C GLY A 210 -3.82 -4.02 30.27
N LYS A 211 -4.91 -4.74 29.96
CA LYS A 211 -6.25 -4.58 30.53
C LYS A 211 -6.79 -3.14 30.39
N GLY A 212 -6.65 -2.56 29.19
CA GLY A 212 -7.12 -1.22 28.85
C GLY A 212 -6.08 -0.11 28.97
N SER A 213 -4.81 -0.43 29.27
CA SER A 213 -3.66 0.49 29.23
C SER A 213 -2.59 -0.05 28.30
N ILE A 214 -2.13 0.77 27.35
CA ILE A 214 -1.08 0.38 26.41
C ILE A 214 0.28 0.32 27.11
N VAL A 215 0.56 1.27 28.02
CA VAL A 215 1.82 1.35 28.78
C VAL A 215 2.00 0.10 29.64
N ARG A 216 0.96 -0.32 30.37
CA ARG A 216 0.98 -1.57 31.13
C ARG A 216 1.18 -2.78 30.23
N GLY A 217 0.51 -2.81 29.08
CA GLY A 217 0.69 -3.86 28.08
C GLY A 217 2.13 -3.97 27.59
N ALA A 218 2.74 -2.82 27.25
CA ALA A 218 4.13 -2.76 26.81
C ALA A 218 5.12 -3.21 27.89
N ILE A 219 4.88 -2.84 29.15
CA ILE A 219 5.69 -3.31 30.29
C ILE A 219 5.55 -4.83 30.45
N SER A 220 4.32 -5.36 30.35
CA SER A 220 4.07 -6.80 30.44
C SER A 220 4.77 -7.56 29.31
N ASP A 221 4.65 -7.09 28.07
CA ASP A 221 5.26 -7.70 26.88
C ASP A 221 6.80 -7.72 27.00
N MET A 222 7.39 -6.63 27.49
CA MET A 222 8.84 -6.54 27.74
C MET A 222 9.32 -7.52 28.83
N LEU A 223 8.50 -7.81 29.84
CA LEU A 223 8.82 -8.76 30.91
C LEU A 223 8.57 -10.22 30.50
N SER A 224 7.57 -10.44 29.65
CA SER A 224 7.15 -11.74 29.15
C SER A 224 7.88 -12.10 27.86
N LEU A 225 9.22 -12.02 27.83
CA LEU A 225 10.05 -12.47 26.69
C LEU A 225 9.88 -13.98 26.44
N THR A 226 8.73 -14.39 25.92
CA THR A 226 8.40 -15.71 25.40
C THR A 226 8.14 -15.54 23.91
N ASP A 227 9.05 -16.13 23.11
CA ASP A 227 8.91 -16.26 21.66
C ASP A 227 7.67 -17.11 21.32
N THR A 228 6.50 -16.49 21.32
CA THR A 228 5.27 -17.10 20.82
C THR A 228 5.15 -16.80 19.33
N SER A 229 5.88 -17.58 18.54
CA SER A 229 5.69 -17.66 17.09
C SER A 229 4.98 -18.96 16.74
N GLU A 230 3.72 -19.12 17.10
CA GLU A 230 2.89 -20.20 16.55
C GLU A 230 2.39 -19.80 15.15
N GLY A 231 2.50 -20.72 14.18
CA GLY A 231 1.59 -20.73 13.02
C GLY A 231 2.15 -21.10 11.66
N LEU A 232 3.37 -20.70 11.28
CA LEU A 232 3.90 -20.91 9.92
C LEU A 232 5.43 -21.08 9.95
N THR A 233 5.96 -22.14 9.33
CA THR A 233 7.41 -22.39 9.23
C THR A 233 8.04 -21.47 8.18
N TYR A 234 8.97 -20.60 8.60
CA TYR A 234 9.76 -19.74 7.71
C TYR A 234 11.21 -20.22 7.68
N HIS A 235 11.80 -20.31 6.48
CA HIS A 235 13.21 -20.66 6.30
C HIS A 235 14.05 -19.40 6.11
N VAL A 236 14.44 -18.79 7.23
CA VAL A 236 15.22 -17.52 7.23
C VAL A 236 16.74 -17.73 7.20
N GLY A 237 17.23 -18.95 7.45
CA GLY A 237 18.66 -19.27 7.45
C GLY A 237 19.52 -18.30 8.29
N ASP A 238 20.73 -18.00 7.81
CA ASP A 238 21.67 -17.10 8.47
C ASP A 238 21.22 -15.63 8.50
N VAL A 239 20.17 -15.27 7.77
CA VAL A 239 19.61 -13.91 7.76
C VAL A 239 19.10 -13.54 9.15
N ALA A 240 18.59 -14.50 9.93
CA ALA A 240 18.17 -14.25 11.32
C ALA A 240 19.34 -13.72 12.18
N GLN A 241 20.53 -14.27 12.00
CA GLN A 241 21.73 -13.83 12.70
C GLN A 241 22.17 -12.45 12.22
N LEU A 242 22.13 -12.19 10.90
CA LEU A 242 22.43 -10.88 10.32
C LEU A 242 21.52 -9.77 10.88
N MET A 243 20.27 -10.09 11.23
CA MET A 243 19.30 -9.13 11.74
C MET A 243 19.44 -8.81 13.24
N LYS A 244 20.31 -9.51 13.98
CA LYS A 244 20.54 -9.22 15.40
C LYS A 244 21.16 -7.83 15.56
N GLY A 245 20.57 -7.02 16.44
CA GLY A 245 21.04 -5.64 16.71
C GLY A 245 20.76 -4.63 15.59
N VAL A 246 20.08 -5.04 14.50
CA VAL A 246 19.67 -4.16 13.41
C VAL A 246 18.43 -3.36 13.81
N SER A 247 18.40 -2.08 13.45
CA SER A 247 17.23 -1.20 13.61
C SER A 247 16.39 -1.20 12.34
N VAL A 248 17.05 -0.89 11.22
CA VAL A 248 16.49 -0.91 9.87
C VAL A 248 17.53 -1.44 8.90
N TYR A 249 17.10 -1.89 7.74
CA TYR A 249 17.99 -2.29 6.66
C TYR A 249 17.42 -1.90 5.30
N SER A 250 18.26 -1.96 4.27
CA SER A 250 17.92 -1.81 2.86
C SER A 250 18.83 -2.71 2.03
N PHE A 251 18.96 -2.46 0.74
CA PHE A 251 19.96 -3.11 -0.12
C PHE A 251 20.95 -2.07 -0.65
N ARG A 252 22.19 -2.50 -0.94
CA ARG A 252 23.27 -1.64 -1.46
C ARG A 252 22.90 -0.97 -2.79
N ASP A 253 22.17 -1.70 -3.63
CA ASP A 253 21.64 -1.23 -4.92
C ASP A 253 20.17 -0.81 -4.87
N GLY A 254 19.66 -0.60 -3.67
CA GLY A 254 18.31 -0.10 -3.42
C GLY A 254 17.24 -1.16 -3.30
N MET A 255 16.08 -0.74 -2.83
CA MET A 255 14.93 -1.60 -2.61
C MET A 255 14.50 -2.38 -3.85
N GLN A 256 14.80 -1.87 -5.05
CA GLN A 256 14.54 -2.57 -6.30
C GLN A 256 15.34 -3.87 -6.47
N THR A 257 16.47 -4.05 -5.76
CA THR A 257 17.21 -5.33 -5.72
C THR A 257 16.29 -6.51 -5.41
N LEU A 258 15.33 -6.33 -4.49
CA LEU A 258 14.40 -7.38 -4.09
C LEU A 258 13.46 -7.78 -5.24
N THR A 259 12.89 -6.79 -5.95
CA THR A 259 11.97 -7.03 -7.06
C THR A 259 12.68 -7.53 -8.31
N ASP A 260 13.90 -7.07 -8.55
CA ASP A 260 14.73 -7.51 -9.67
C ASP A 260 15.19 -8.95 -9.47
N ALA A 261 15.55 -9.34 -8.24
CA ALA A 261 15.90 -10.72 -7.91
C ALA A 261 14.73 -11.69 -8.12
N MET A 262 13.52 -11.37 -7.64
CA MET A 262 12.32 -12.17 -7.92
C MET A 262 12.05 -12.27 -9.42
N THR A 263 12.15 -11.15 -10.13
CA THR A 263 11.94 -11.10 -11.59
C THR A 263 12.93 -11.98 -12.33
N ASN A 264 14.22 -11.91 -11.98
CA ASN A 264 15.27 -12.70 -12.60
C ASN A 264 15.10 -14.20 -12.31
N TYR A 265 14.73 -14.56 -11.08
CA TYR A 265 14.39 -15.93 -10.73
C TYR A 265 13.22 -16.46 -11.59
N LEU A 266 12.14 -15.68 -11.71
CA LEU A 266 10.95 -16.05 -12.47
C LEU A 266 11.22 -16.22 -13.97
N LYS A 267 12.08 -15.37 -14.56
CA LYS A 267 12.49 -15.49 -15.96
C LYS A 267 13.24 -16.78 -16.27
N GLN A 268 13.88 -17.39 -15.27
CA GLN A 268 14.60 -18.66 -15.41
C GLN A 268 13.67 -19.88 -15.32
N GLN A 269 12.41 -19.70 -14.91
CA GLN A 269 11.46 -20.79 -14.78
C GLN A 269 10.75 -21.04 -16.11
N GLN A 270 10.88 -22.25 -16.65
CA GLN A 270 10.28 -22.63 -17.95
C GLN A 270 8.75 -22.58 -17.95
N ASN A 271 8.13 -22.69 -16.78
CA ASN A 271 6.68 -22.69 -16.64
C ASN A 271 6.09 -21.33 -16.25
N VAL A 272 6.91 -20.28 -16.20
CA VAL A 272 6.47 -18.91 -15.92
C VAL A 272 6.48 -18.08 -17.20
N VAL A 273 5.39 -17.39 -17.46
CA VAL A 273 5.28 -16.40 -18.55
C VAL A 273 4.99 -15.03 -17.96
N ILE A 274 5.81 -14.05 -18.33
CA ILE A 274 5.64 -12.67 -17.89
C ILE A 274 5.20 -11.82 -19.08
N VAL A 275 4.01 -11.23 -18.97
CA VAL A 275 3.46 -10.26 -19.91
C VAL A 275 3.60 -8.87 -19.29
N LYS A 276 4.34 -7.97 -19.94
CA LYS A 276 4.56 -6.58 -19.51
C LYS A 276 4.12 -5.62 -20.61
N GLY A 277 3.74 -4.41 -20.23
CA GLY A 277 3.31 -3.38 -21.19
C GLY A 277 1.93 -3.65 -21.79
N ASP A 278 1.20 -4.61 -21.23
CA ASP A 278 -0.07 -5.09 -21.76
C ASP A 278 -0.95 -5.51 -20.59
N GLY A 279 -1.78 -4.56 -20.12
CA GLY A 279 -2.59 -4.73 -18.92
C GLY A 279 -3.78 -5.65 -19.14
N ALA A 280 -4.40 -6.13 -18.06
CA ALA A 280 -5.70 -6.77 -18.16
C ALA A 280 -6.77 -5.73 -18.50
N ALA A 281 -7.54 -5.98 -19.57
CA ALA A 281 -8.64 -5.14 -20.04
C ALA A 281 -10.02 -5.74 -19.72
N ALA A 282 -10.14 -7.07 -19.68
CA ALA A 282 -11.36 -7.75 -19.23
C ALA A 282 -11.07 -9.04 -18.46
N LEU A 283 -12.01 -9.43 -17.61
CA LEU A 283 -12.00 -10.66 -16.82
C LEU A 283 -13.35 -11.39 -16.92
N ALA A 284 -13.29 -12.64 -17.37
CA ALA A 284 -14.45 -13.51 -17.56
C ALA A 284 -14.22 -14.91 -16.94
N LYS A 285 -15.30 -15.66 -16.74
CA LYS A 285 -15.25 -17.10 -16.52
C LYS A 285 -14.90 -17.79 -17.82
N SER A 286 -14.09 -18.84 -17.72
CA SER A 286 -13.73 -19.65 -18.88
C SER A 286 -14.95 -20.38 -19.43
N THR A 287 -14.99 -20.55 -20.74
CA THR A 287 -16.06 -21.26 -21.46
C THR A 287 -15.87 -22.78 -21.43
N THR A 288 -14.68 -23.25 -21.05
CA THR A 288 -14.28 -24.65 -21.10
C THR A 288 -14.16 -25.30 -19.70
N GLY A 289 -14.73 -24.69 -18.66
CA GLY A 289 -14.75 -25.22 -17.28
C GLY A 289 -14.77 -24.12 -16.22
N ASP A 290 -14.50 -24.47 -14.96
CA ASP A 290 -14.59 -23.55 -13.80
C ASP A 290 -13.46 -22.50 -13.70
N GLY A 291 -12.67 -22.34 -14.76
CA GLY A 291 -11.53 -21.44 -14.83
C GLY A 291 -11.88 -19.97 -15.12
N PHE A 292 -10.86 -19.21 -15.47
CA PHE A 292 -10.91 -17.79 -15.75
C PHE A 292 -10.29 -17.49 -17.11
N GLN A 293 -10.74 -16.40 -17.73
CA GLN A 293 -10.18 -15.83 -18.94
C GLN A 293 -9.83 -14.36 -18.67
N VAL A 294 -8.56 -14.01 -18.86
CA VAL A 294 -8.08 -12.63 -18.85
C VAL A 294 -7.85 -12.20 -20.28
N THR A 295 -8.53 -11.13 -20.71
CA THR A 295 -8.27 -10.46 -21.98
C THR A 295 -7.40 -9.24 -21.70
N THR A 296 -6.29 -9.12 -22.40
CA THR A 296 -5.35 -8.01 -22.26
C THR A 296 -5.73 -6.80 -23.12
N GLU A 297 -5.10 -5.64 -22.90
CA GLU A 297 -5.30 -4.41 -23.67
C GLU A 297 -4.95 -4.59 -25.16
N SER A 298 -4.01 -5.48 -25.49
CA SER A 298 -3.67 -5.88 -26.86
C SER A 298 -4.68 -6.84 -27.50
N GLY A 299 -5.66 -7.33 -26.74
CA GLY A 299 -6.63 -8.33 -27.18
C GLY A 299 -6.16 -9.78 -27.01
N LYS A 300 -4.97 -10.03 -26.47
CA LYS A 300 -4.52 -11.39 -26.15
C LYS A 300 -5.37 -12.01 -25.04
N GLU A 301 -5.84 -13.22 -25.27
CA GLU A 301 -6.61 -14.01 -24.31
C GLU A 301 -5.71 -15.00 -23.55
N ILE A 302 -5.91 -15.08 -22.24
CA ILE A 302 -5.16 -15.96 -21.33
C ILE A 302 -6.19 -16.73 -20.50
N VAL A 303 -6.30 -18.04 -20.74
CA VAL A 303 -7.17 -18.93 -19.97
C VAL A 303 -6.37 -19.62 -18.88
N SER A 304 -6.90 -19.64 -17.66
CA SER A 304 -6.27 -20.29 -16.51
C SER A 304 -7.29 -20.97 -15.59
N SER A 305 -6.88 -22.00 -14.86
CA SER A 305 -7.75 -22.63 -13.85
C SER A 305 -7.90 -21.79 -12.57
N HIS A 306 -6.89 -20.97 -12.25
CA HIS A 306 -6.88 -20.11 -11.07
C HIS A 306 -6.56 -18.65 -11.42
N LEU A 307 -6.97 -17.74 -10.54
CA LEU A 307 -6.76 -16.29 -10.68
C LEU A 307 -6.27 -15.65 -9.38
N ILE A 308 -5.20 -14.86 -9.46
CA ILE A 308 -4.76 -13.97 -8.39
C ILE A 308 -4.87 -12.53 -8.87
N ALA A 309 -5.79 -11.75 -8.28
CA ALA A 309 -5.89 -10.33 -8.54
C ALA A 309 -5.04 -9.54 -7.53
N ALA A 310 -3.90 -9.01 -7.97
CA ALA A 310 -2.93 -8.28 -7.16
C ALA A 310 -2.83 -6.78 -7.51
N MET A 311 -3.85 -6.25 -8.19
CA MET A 311 -3.96 -4.84 -8.57
C MET A 311 -4.71 -4.01 -7.51
N PRO A 312 -4.52 -2.67 -7.49
CA PRO A 312 -5.31 -1.78 -6.64
C PRO A 312 -6.83 -1.98 -6.81
N LEU A 313 -7.59 -1.99 -5.70
CA LEU A 313 -9.03 -2.29 -5.74
C LEU A 313 -9.86 -1.36 -6.62
N PRO A 314 -9.60 -0.03 -6.69
CA PRO A 314 -10.31 0.83 -7.63
C PRO A 314 -10.06 0.46 -9.09
N LEU A 315 -8.87 -0.03 -9.43
CA LEU A 315 -8.57 -0.52 -10.77
C LEU A 315 -9.26 -1.86 -11.03
N LEU A 316 -9.31 -2.75 -10.04
CA LEU A 316 -10.07 -3.99 -10.12
C LEU A 316 -11.57 -3.72 -10.34
N HIS A 317 -12.13 -2.73 -9.65
CA HIS A 317 -13.52 -2.32 -9.87
C HIS A 317 -13.77 -1.88 -11.31
N ARG A 318 -12.90 -1.00 -11.85
CA ARG A 318 -13.00 -0.54 -13.25
C ARG A 318 -12.90 -1.69 -14.23
N LEU A 319 -11.96 -2.62 -14.01
CA LEU A 319 -11.78 -3.82 -14.83
C LEU A 319 -13.07 -4.67 -14.86
N LEU A 320 -13.65 -4.96 -13.70
CA LEU A 320 -14.87 -5.78 -13.60
C LEU A 320 -16.10 -5.06 -14.19
N ALA A 321 -16.25 -3.76 -13.94
CA ALA A 321 -17.32 -2.95 -14.51
C ALA A 321 -17.24 -2.91 -16.04
N HIS A 322 -16.03 -2.71 -16.58
CA HIS A 322 -15.79 -2.71 -18.02
C HIS A 322 -16.09 -4.08 -18.64
N SER A 323 -15.63 -5.17 -18.01
CA SER A 323 -15.88 -6.55 -18.46
C SER A 323 -17.37 -6.84 -18.62
N ARG A 324 -18.20 -6.34 -17.70
CA ARG A 324 -19.66 -6.47 -17.77
C ARG A 324 -20.27 -5.64 -18.90
N SER A 325 -19.77 -4.42 -19.14
CA SER A 325 -20.26 -3.57 -20.24
C SER A 325 -19.91 -4.11 -21.63
N MET A 326 -18.83 -4.89 -21.75
CA MET A 326 -18.44 -5.54 -23.01
C MET A 326 -19.17 -6.85 -23.28
N SER A 327 -19.84 -7.40 -22.27
CA SER A 327 -20.66 -8.60 -22.46
C SER A 327 -21.90 -8.18 -23.24
N PRO A 328 -22.25 -8.83 -24.36
CA PRO A 328 -23.47 -8.50 -25.07
C PRO A 328 -24.64 -8.75 -24.12
N GLU A 329 -25.25 -7.69 -23.61
CA GLU A 329 -26.58 -7.80 -23.06
C GLU A 329 -27.44 -8.43 -24.15
N THR A 330 -28.09 -9.53 -23.80
CA THR A 330 -29.26 -10.04 -24.50
C THR A 330 -30.16 -8.84 -24.76
N SER A 331 -30.12 -8.34 -26.00
CA SER A 331 -31.13 -7.45 -26.51
C SER A 331 -32.45 -8.18 -26.29
N GLN A 332 -33.18 -7.80 -25.24
CA GLN A 332 -34.60 -8.07 -25.17
C GLN A 332 -35.18 -7.32 -26.36
N SER A 333 -35.25 -8.05 -27.48
CA SER A 333 -36.12 -7.78 -28.59
C SER A 333 -37.51 -7.60 -28.00
N THR A 334 -37.89 -6.35 -27.77
CA THR A 334 -39.28 -5.97 -27.65
C THR A 334 -39.88 -6.21 -29.03
N SER A 335 -40.28 -7.45 -29.28
CA SER A 335 -41.17 -7.77 -30.40
C SER A 335 -42.46 -6.98 -30.17
N PRO A 336 -42.89 -6.12 -31.11
CA PRO A 336 -44.18 -5.45 -30.97
C PRO A 336 -45.29 -6.49 -31.09
N PRO A 337 -46.41 -6.35 -30.34
CA PRO A 337 -47.57 -7.21 -30.53
C PRO A 337 -48.19 -6.96 -31.92
N PRO A 338 -48.80 -7.98 -32.54
CA PRO A 338 -49.34 -7.83 -33.88
C PRO A 338 -50.59 -6.95 -33.88
N GLY A 339 -50.53 -5.91 -34.72
CA GLY A 339 -51.65 -5.31 -35.46
C GLY A 339 -52.91 -4.89 -34.69
N SER A 340 -53.08 -3.58 -34.53
CA SER A 340 -54.39 -2.97 -34.77
C SER A 340 -54.22 -1.63 -35.48
N THR A 341 -54.97 -1.50 -36.56
CA THR A 341 -55.06 -0.38 -37.49
C THR A 341 -55.68 0.86 -36.83
N HIS A 342 -55.10 2.04 -37.06
CA HIS A 342 -55.75 3.25 -37.62
C HIS A 342 -55.11 4.57 -37.16
N ASN A 343 -54.69 5.34 -38.17
CA ASN A 343 -54.82 6.80 -38.37
C ASN A 343 -54.52 7.81 -37.24
N ALA A 344 -53.58 8.70 -37.62
CA ALA A 344 -53.61 10.16 -37.48
C ALA A 344 -53.37 10.81 -36.10
N ALA A 345 -52.35 11.67 -36.09
CA ALA A 345 -51.99 12.68 -35.10
C ALA A 345 -53.10 13.75 -34.91
N PRO A 346 -52.99 14.79 -34.03
CA PRO A 346 -51.83 15.22 -33.24
C PRO A 346 -52.08 15.80 -31.80
N LEU A 347 -50.96 16.04 -31.09
CA LEU A 347 -50.67 17.12 -30.12
C LEU A 347 -51.64 17.41 -28.93
N ARG A 348 -51.14 17.27 -27.68
CA ARG A 348 -51.08 18.39 -26.70
C ARG A 348 -50.31 18.07 -25.41
N ARG A 349 -49.93 19.18 -24.77
CA ARG A 349 -48.99 19.51 -23.69
C ARG A 349 -49.20 18.84 -22.30
N PRO A 350 -48.20 18.97 -21.38
CA PRO A 350 -48.07 18.15 -20.18
C PRO A 350 -48.74 18.77 -18.93
N SER A 351 -48.94 17.93 -17.92
CA SER A 351 -49.26 18.36 -16.54
C SER A 351 -48.78 17.31 -15.53
N PHE A 352 -47.79 17.67 -14.72
CA PHE A 352 -47.58 17.15 -13.34
C PHE A 352 -48.70 17.71 -12.42
N PRO A 353 -48.94 17.24 -11.16
CA PRO A 353 -48.04 16.52 -10.24
C PRO A 353 -48.68 15.37 -9.39
N HIS A 354 -47.81 14.69 -8.61
CA HIS A 354 -47.94 13.99 -7.29
C HIS A 354 -49.30 13.89 -6.55
N PRO A 355 -49.44 13.13 -5.42
CA PRO A 355 -48.72 11.95 -4.87
C PRO A 355 -49.67 10.86 -4.29
N ALA A 356 -49.06 9.79 -3.76
CA ALA A 356 -49.52 8.99 -2.60
C ALA A 356 -50.70 8.01 -2.75
N LEU A 357 -50.41 6.74 -2.45
CA LEU A 357 -51.11 5.82 -1.52
C LEU A 357 -50.67 4.38 -1.90
N SER A 358 -49.83 3.72 -1.12
CA SER A 358 -50.16 3.08 0.15
C SER A 358 -50.65 1.64 -0.02
N LEU A 359 -49.80 0.75 0.50
CA LEU A 359 -50.14 -0.44 1.28
C LEU A 359 -50.45 -1.78 0.57
N LYS A 360 -49.67 -2.75 1.08
CA LYS A 360 -50.07 -4.06 1.60
C LYS A 360 -50.14 -5.23 0.62
N THR A 361 -49.02 -5.95 0.61
CA THR A 361 -48.89 -7.34 1.11
C THR A 361 -50.17 -8.17 1.14
N GLY A 362 -50.19 -9.25 0.35
CA GLY A 362 -51.20 -10.30 0.44
C GLY A 362 -50.74 -11.54 -0.32
N ILE A 363 -49.93 -12.37 0.32
CA ILE A 363 -49.60 -13.72 -0.15
C ILE A 363 -50.89 -14.56 -0.17
N ARG A 364 -51.14 -15.29 -1.26
CA ARG A 364 -51.42 -16.75 -1.28
C ARG A 364 -51.91 -17.21 -2.65
N GLY A 365 -51.39 -18.35 -3.10
CA GLY A 365 -52.06 -19.18 -4.11
C GLY A 365 -51.11 -19.85 -5.08
N ARG A 366 -50.49 -20.97 -4.67
CA ARG A 366 -49.95 -21.95 -5.61
C ARG A 366 -51.13 -22.68 -6.26
N TYR A 367 -51.18 -22.72 -7.58
CA TYR A 367 -51.85 -23.79 -8.31
C TYR A 367 -50.88 -24.28 -9.40
N MET A 368 -50.42 -25.53 -9.24
CA MET A 368 -49.77 -26.29 -10.30
C MET A 368 -50.86 -26.90 -11.17
N VAL A 369 -50.78 -26.68 -12.48
CA VAL A 369 -51.49 -27.46 -13.48
C VAL A 369 -50.43 -28.17 -14.31
N GLN A 370 -50.34 -29.49 -14.14
CA GLN A 370 -49.59 -30.36 -15.04
C GLN A 370 -50.40 -30.49 -16.34
N SER A 371 -49.77 -30.22 -17.47
CA SER A 371 -50.22 -30.71 -18.77
C SER A 371 -49.06 -31.40 -19.48
N HIS A 372 -49.32 -32.64 -19.89
CA HIS A 372 -48.49 -33.41 -20.81
C HIS A 372 -49.15 -33.35 -22.19
N ALA A 373 -48.39 -32.99 -23.22
CA ALA A 373 -48.37 -33.64 -24.53
C ALA A 373 -47.45 -32.86 -25.50
N GLY A 374 -46.66 -33.59 -26.28
CA GLY A 374 -46.13 -33.09 -27.55
C GLY A 374 -44.66 -33.40 -27.82
N ASN A 375 -44.39 -34.62 -28.31
CA ASN A 375 -43.15 -34.92 -29.04
C ASN A 375 -43.15 -34.14 -30.37
N SER A 376 -42.10 -33.36 -30.65
CA SER A 376 -41.74 -33.01 -32.02
C SER A 376 -40.25 -32.71 -32.17
N ALA A 377 -39.63 -33.47 -33.09
CA ALA A 377 -38.43 -33.22 -33.88
C ALA A 377 -37.19 -32.59 -33.21
N SER A 378 -36.17 -33.42 -32.99
CA SER A 378 -34.78 -33.03 -32.80
C SER A 378 -34.24 -32.28 -34.03
N SER A 379 -34.01 -30.99 -33.86
CA SER A 379 -33.17 -30.18 -34.75
C SER A 379 -31.70 -30.38 -34.33
N PRO A 380 -30.72 -30.43 -35.26
CA PRO A 380 -29.32 -30.56 -34.89
C PRO A 380 -28.91 -29.31 -34.11
N SER A 381 -28.49 -29.50 -32.86
CA SER A 381 -27.92 -28.45 -32.03
C SER A 381 -26.68 -27.88 -32.72
N SER A 382 -26.78 -26.65 -33.21
CA SER A 382 -25.62 -25.80 -33.48
C SER A 382 -24.73 -25.78 -32.23
N PRO A 383 -23.40 -25.85 -32.36
CA PRO A 383 -22.52 -25.73 -31.21
C PRO A 383 -22.79 -24.39 -30.56
N THR A 384 -23.34 -24.40 -29.34
CA THR A 384 -23.41 -23.21 -28.51
C THR A 384 -21.97 -22.79 -28.25
N THR A 385 -21.47 -21.84 -29.04
CA THR A 385 -20.35 -20.98 -28.64
C THR A 385 -20.79 -20.30 -27.36
N SER A 386 -20.48 -20.91 -26.22
CA SER A 386 -20.66 -20.27 -24.92
C SER A 386 -19.78 -19.03 -24.92
N THR A 387 -20.38 -17.86 -24.93
CA THR A 387 -19.67 -16.60 -24.77
C THR A 387 -19.12 -16.56 -23.33
N PRO A 388 -17.86 -16.13 -23.11
CA PRO A 388 -17.32 -15.99 -21.76
C PRO A 388 -18.21 -15.06 -20.94
N SER A 389 -18.67 -15.51 -19.78
CA SER A 389 -19.49 -14.68 -18.90
C SER A 389 -18.59 -13.80 -18.02
N PRO A 390 -18.90 -12.52 -17.83
CA PRO A 390 -18.05 -11.62 -17.05
C PRO A 390 -18.02 -12.07 -15.59
N VAL A 391 -16.87 -11.95 -14.94
CA VAL A 391 -16.75 -12.27 -13.52
C VAL A 391 -17.57 -11.28 -12.68
N PRO A 392 -18.35 -11.72 -11.67
CA PRO A 392 -19.23 -10.83 -10.91
C PRO A 392 -18.48 -9.73 -10.13
N LEU A 393 -19.16 -8.58 -9.91
CA LEU A 393 -18.65 -7.50 -9.06
C LEU A 393 -18.51 -7.92 -7.58
N LEU A 394 -17.45 -7.43 -6.95
CA LEU A 394 -17.16 -7.62 -5.53
C LEU A 394 -17.56 -6.38 -4.70
N PRO A 395 -17.93 -6.55 -3.42
CA PRO A 395 -18.21 -5.43 -2.52
C PRO A 395 -16.92 -4.67 -2.16
N HIS A 396 -17.07 -3.46 -1.59
CA HIS A 396 -16.00 -2.69 -0.94
C HIS A 396 -14.79 -2.25 -1.78
N LEU A 397 -14.76 -2.52 -3.09
CA LEU A 397 -13.61 -2.19 -3.94
C LEU A 397 -13.29 -0.68 -4.02
N LEU A 398 -14.25 0.18 -3.69
CA LEU A 398 -14.11 1.65 -3.67
C LEU A 398 -14.23 2.24 -2.25
N ALA A 399 -14.33 1.41 -1.20
CA ALA A 399 -14.65 1.88 0.13
C ALA A 399 -13.50 2.67 0.80
N ASN A 400 -12.26 2.33 0.46
CA ASN A 400 -11.07 2.99 1.01
C ASN A 400 -10.50 3.97 -0.03
N PRO A 401 -10.28 5.25 0.34
CA PRO A 401 -9.55 6.17 -0.52
C PRO A 401 -8.07 5.78 -0.57
N SER A 402 -7.32 6.43 -1.47
CA SER A 402 -5.87 6.30 -1.55
C SER A 402 -5.22 7.68 -1.49
N SER A 403 -4.01 7.73 -0.97
CA SER A 403 -3.21 8.93 -0.84
C SER A 403 -2.20 9.02 -1.99
N SER A 404 -2.11 10.20 -2.59
CA SER A 404 -1.06 10.54 -3.55
C SER A 404 0.11 11.20 -2.83
N VAL A 405 1.34 10.88 -3.24
CA VAL A 405 2.57 11.40 -2.65
C VAL A 405 3.50 11.88 -3.74
N THR A 406 4.05 13.09 -3.57
CA THR A 406 5.17 13.59 -4.38
C THR A 406 6.46 13.40 -3.59
N VAL A 407 7.38 12.63 -4.17
CA VAL A 407 8.70 12.35 -3.60
C VAL A 407 9.74 13.23 -4.27
N VAL A 408 10.42 14.06 -3.49
CA VAL A 408 11.48 14.95 -3.98
C VAL A 408 12.80 14.54 -3.38
N ASN A 409 13.66 13.90 -4.17
CA ASN A 409 15.04 13.64 -3.77
C ASN A 409 15.89 14.89 -4.10
N ILE A 410 16.63 15.39 -3.11
CA ILE A 410 17.51 16.55 -3.24
C ILE A 410 18.92 16.13 -2.82
N VAL A 411 19.90 16.41 -3.68
CA VAL A 411 21.31 16.14 -3.42
C VAL A 411 22.05 17.47 -3.39
N PHE A 412 22.61 17.80 -2.24
CA PHE A 412 23.39 19.01 -2.04
C PHE A 412 24.89 18.73 -2.22
N PRO A 413 25.66 19.74 -2.64
CA PRO A 413 27.10 19.64 -2.72
C PRO A 413 27.70 19.37 -1.33
N PRO A 414 28.92 18.81 -1.28
CA PRO A 414 29.59 18.65 0.01
C PRO A 414 29.88 19.99 0.67
N SER A 415 29.62 20.07 1.98
CA SER A 415 29.69 21.28 2.79
C SER A 415 30.40 21.00 4.11
N ASP A 416 31.18 21.97 4.60
CA ASP A 416 31.82 21.91 5.92
C ASP A 416 30.80 22.04 7.06
N LYS A 417 29.68 22.73 6.79
CA LYS A 417 28.53 22.80 7.70
C LYS A 417 27.51 21.73 7.32
N PRO A 418 27.11 20.83 8.25
CA PRO A 418 26.06 19.86 7.99
C PRO A 418 24.74 20.53 7.61
N ILE A 419 24.08 20.01 6.58
CA ILE A 419 22.77 20.52 6.14
C ILE A 419 21.66 20.09 7.10
N HIS A 420 21.76 18.91 7.68
CA HIS A 420 20.80 18.41 8.66
C HIS A 420 21.56 17.79 9.84
N PRO A 421 20.95 17.69 11.04
CA PRO A 421 21.53 16.94 12.14
C PRO A 421 21.56 15.43 11.83
N ASP A 422 22.39 14.69 12.53
CA ASP A 422 22.43 13.24 12.42
C ASP A 422 21.12 12.60 12.91
N GLY A 423 20.55 11.72 12.08
CA GLY A 423 19.32 11.00 12.40
C GLY A 423 18.62 10.45 11.18
N PHE A 424 17.47 9.81 11.40
CA PHE A 424 16.68 9.24 10.30
C PHE A 424 16.05 10.33 9.43
N GLY A 425 15.64 11.43 10.04
CA GLY A 425 14.78 12.44 9.44
C GLY A 425 13.80 13.02 10.45
N TYR A 426 12.87 13.82 9.93
CA TYR A 426 11.81 14.43 10.72
C TYR A 426 10.44 14.27 10.08
N LEU A 427 9.41 14.33 10.91
CA LEU A 427 8.00 14.33 10.50
C LEU A 427 7.34 15.63 10.93
N ILE A 428 6.31 16.03 10.20
CA ILE A 428 5.54 17.25 10.47
C ILE A 428 4.17 16.82 10.99
N PRO A 429 3.79 17.15 12.24
CA PRO A 429 2.45 16.86 12.75
C PRO A 429 1.35 17.63 11.99
N ARG A 430 0.12 17.13 12.07
CA ARG A 430 -1.08 17.84 11.61
C ARG A 430 -1.17 19.23 12.26
N PRO A 431 -1.49 20.29 11.51
CA PRO A 431 -1.66 21.63 12.06
C PRO A 431 -2.79 21.67 13.10
N GLN A 432 -2.70 22.57 14.08
CA GLN A 432 -3.72 22.71 15.14
C GLN A 432 -5.10 23.04 14.57
N GLN A 433 -5.16 23.84 13.50
CA GLN A 433 -6.41 24.23 12.83
C GLN A 433 -6.93 23.14 11.85
N GLY A 434 -6.23 22.02 11.72
CA GLY A 434 -6.50 21.00 10.70
C GLY A 434 -5.78 21.24 9.38
N TYR A 435 -6.07 20.41 8.38
CA TYR A 435 -5.50 20.57 7.04
C TYR A 435 -6.18 21.71 6.29
N PRO A 436 -5.48 22.34 5.33
CA PRO A 436 -6.07 23.38 4.49
C PRO A 436 -7.33 22.90 3.76
N SER A 437 -8.31 23.80 3.61
CA SER A 437 -9.53 23.57 2.84
C SER A 437 -9.79 24.78 1.93
N PRO A 438 -9.81 24.61 0.60
CA PRO A 438 -9.67 23.34 -0.13
C PRO A 438 -8.24 22.76 -0.03
N PRO A 439 -8.06 21.43 -0.16
CA PRO A 439 -6.75 20.82 -0.31
C PRO A 439 -5.98 21.39 -1.52
N GLY A 440 -4.65 21.36 -1.45
CA GLY A 440 -3.78 21.83 -2.52
C GLY A 440 -3.47 23.33 -2.49
N SER A 441 -3.62 23.97 -1.33
CA SER A 441 -3.30 25.39 -1.14
C SER A 441 -1.92 25.63 -0.52
N THR A 442 -1.18 24.58 -0.19
CA THR A 442 0.16 24.65 0.42
C THR A 442 1.08 23.60 -0.20
N LEU A 443 2.37 23.66 0.13
CA LEU A 443 3.35 22.67 -0.30
C LEU A 443 3.02 21.26 0.22
N GLY A 444 2.29 21.15 1.34
CA GLY A 444 1.81 19.87 1.88
C GLY A 444 2.92 18.91 2.34
N MET A 445 3.97 19.43 2.99
CA MET A 445 5.09 18.61 3.45
C MET A 445 4.70 17.69 4.62
N LEU A 446 4.98 16.40 4.48
CA LEU A 446 4.72 15.35 5.47
C LEU A 446 5.92 15.11 6.38
N GLY A 447 7.12 15.26 5.82
CA GLY A 447 8.40 15.04 6.48
C GLY A 447 9.54 14.87 5.49
N THR A 448 10.75 14.73 6.03
CA THR A 448 11.98 14.58 5.25
C THR A 448 12.85 13.48 5.84
N VAL A 449 13.35 12.60 4.98
CA VAL A 449 14.34 11.58 5.33
C VAL A 449 15.75 12.12 5.06
N PHE A 450 16.66 11.88 5.99
CA PHE A 450 18.08 12.22 5.86
C PHE A 450 18.85 11.04 5.29
N ASP A 451 18.71 10.78 4.00
CA ASP A 451 19.19 9.55 3.36
C ASP A 451 20.69 9.34 3.50
N SER A 452 21.49 10.40 3.42
CA SER A 452 22.95 10.31 3.64
C SER A 452 23.34 9.97 5.08
N SER A 453 22.43 10.11 6.06
CA SER A 453 22.62 9.62 7.42
C SER A 453 22.02 8.21 7.61
N ALA A 454 20.82 7.99 7.07
CA ALA A 454 20.07 6.74 7.22
C ALA A 454 20.65 5.57 6.42
N LEU A 455 21.19 5.83 5.23
CA LEU A 455 21.62 4.83 4.25
C LEU A 455 22.95 5.24 3.59
N SER A 456 23.88 5.74 4.40
CA SER A 456 25.18 6.27 3.95
C SER A 456 26.02 5.27 3.15
N GLY A 457 25.79 3.97 3.32
CA GLY A 457 26.48 2.89 2.60
C GLY A 457 25.96 2.64 1.18
N GLN A 458 24.97 3.39 0.69
CA GLN A 458 24.47 3.25 -0.68
C GLN A 458 25.20 4.14 -1.69
N ASP A 459 25.82 5.23 -1.25
CA ASP A 459 26.44 6.21 -2.14
C ASP A 459 27.92 5.90 -2.35
N ILE A 460 28.38 5.98 -3.61
CA ILE A 460 29.76 5.63 -4.01
C ILE A 460 30.51 6.92 -4.34
N SER A 461 31.51 7.26 -3.52
CA SER A 461 32.42 8.39 -3.81
C SER A 461 33.45 7.98 -4.87
N ILE A 462 33.65 8.84 -5.87
CA ILE A 462 34.61 8.61 -6.95
C ILE A 462 35.98 9.24 -6.62
N CYS A 463 36.07 10.10 -5.59
CA CYS A 463 37.30 10.73 -5.13
C CYS A 463 37.88 10.05 -3.87
N ALA A 464 39.23 10.00 -3.78
CA ALA A 464 40.02 9.04 -3.01
C ALA A 464 40.18 9.28 -1.49
N ASP A 465 39.71 10.39 -0.93
CA ASP A 465 39.90 10.68 0.50
C ASP A 465 38.62 10.46 1.31
N HIS A 466 38.66 9.46 2.21
CA HIS A 466 37.58 9.16 3.15
C HIS A 466 37.29 10.28 4.17
N ARG A 467 38.19 11.27 4.33
CA ARG A 467 38.02 12.42 5.22
C ARG A 467 37.35 13.63 4.58
N SER A 468 37.16 13.62 3.25
CA SER A 468 36.54 14.73 2.54
C SER A 468 35.04 14.84 2.83
N PRO A 469 34.48 16.07 2.91
CA PRO A 469 33.04 16.28 3.02
C PRO A 469 32.29 15.52 1.91
N LYS A 470 31.14 14.94 2.25
CA LYS A 470 30.31 14.15 1.34
C LYS A 470 29.10 14.93 0.83
N PHE A 471 28.60 14.54 -0.33
CA PHE A 471 27.29 14.97 -0.81
C PHE A 471 26.23 14.62 0.24
N THR A 472 25.28 15.53 0.43
CA THR A 472 24.18 15.32 1.39
C THR A 472 22.90 15.05 0.63
N LYS A 473 22.22 13.97 0.96
CA LYS A 473 21.01 13.52 0.27
C LYS A 473 19.85 13.53 1.25
N VAL A 474 18.78 14.21 0.86
CA VAL A 474 17.51 14.23 1.58
C VAL A 474 16.38 13.86 0.65
N THR A 475 15.32 13.28 1.21
CA THR A 475 14.09 13.03 0.47
C THR A 475 12.92 13.66 1.20
N VAL A 476 12.28 14.62 0.54
CA VAL A 476 11.08 15.28 1.03
C VAL A 476 9.85 14.56 0.51
N MET A 477 8.88 14.31 1.39
CA MET A 477 7.59 13.72 1.05
C MET A 477 6.50 14.79 1.15
N LEU A 478 5.78 15.01 0.05
CA LEU A 478 4.67 15.96 -0.03
C LEU A 478 3.36 15.23 -0.36
N GLY A 479 2.23 15.80 0.03
CA GLY A 479 0.90 15.37 -0.41
C GLY A 479 0.05 14.81 0.72
N GLY A 480 -0.54 13.64 0.50
CA GLY A 480 -1.40 13.00 1.49
C GLY A 480 -2.65 13.84 1.80
N PRO A 481 -2.97 14.10 3.09
CA PRO A 481 -4.17 14.85 3.47
C PRO A 481 -4.13 16.33 3.04
N TYR A 482 -2.98 16.85 2.62
CA TYR A 482 -2.84 18.22 2.11
C TYR A 482 -3.27 18.37 0.64
N GLY A 483 -3.43 17.26 -0.11
CA GLY A 483 -3.67 17.28 -1.55
C GLY A 483 -2.37 17.52 -2.36
N PRO A 484 -2.47 17.75 -3.69
CA PRO A 484 -1.31 18.03 -4.54
C PRO A 484 -0.53 19.25 -4.05
N PRO A 485 0.82 19.26 -4.11
CA PRO A 485 1.60 20.39 -3.63
C PRO A 485 1.31 21.65 -4.45
N SER A 486 1.27 22.79 -3.76
CA SER A 486 1.17 24.12 -4.36
C SER A 486 2.30 25.02 -3.84
N PRO A 487 3.13 25.62 -4.72
CA PRO A 487 3.10 25.51 -6.19
C PRO A 487 3.27 24.07 -6.71
N ALA A 488 2.69 23.76 -7.87
CA ALA A 488 2.81 22.44 -8.48
C ALA A 488 4.27 22.14 -8.88
N PRO A 489 4.72 20.88 -8.96
CA PRO A 489 6.13 20.57 -9.21
C PRO A 489 6.69 21.08 -10.54
N ALA A 490 5.82 21.30 -11.53
CA ALA A 490 6.18 21.91 -12.82
C ALA A 490 6.36 23.45 -12.75
N SER A 491 5.95 24.09 -11.66
CA SER A 491 6.09 25.54 -11.47
C SER A 491 7.55 25.93 -11.21
N PRO A 492 8.04 27.04 -11.81
CA PRO A 492 9.37 27.57 -11.49
C PRO A 492 9.52 27.96 -10.00
N ASP A 493 8.42 28.28 -9.32
CA ASP A 493 8.41 28.67 -7.90
C ASP A 493 8.43 27.48 -6.93
N PHE A 494 8.25 26.26 -7.43
CA PHE A 494 8.20 25.07 -6.59
C PHE A 494 9.51 24.82 -5.84
N LEU A 495 10.63 24.75 -6.57
CA LEU A 495 11.92 24.44 -5.96
C LEU A 495 12.39 25.56 -5.00
N PRO A 496 12.32 26.86 -5.35
CA PRO A 496 12.58 27.95 -4.40
C PRO A 496 11.75 27.86 -3.13
N THR A 497 10.44 27.62 -3.27
CA THR A 497 9.51 27.49 -2.12
C THR A 497 9.88 26.29 -1.25
N LEU A 498 10.14 25.13 -1.87
CA LEU A 498 10.55 23.91 -1.18
C LEU A 498 11.87 24.09 -0.41
N LEU A 499 12.86 24.72 -1.02
CA LEU A 499 14.16 24.97 -0.38
C LEU A 499 14.03 25.97 0.79
N ALA A 500 13.21 27.02 0.65
CA ALA A 500 12.95 27.97 1.73
C ALA A 500 12.24 27.30 2.91
N THR A 501 11.21 26.48 2.64
CA THR A 501 10.54 25.69 3.69
C THR A 501 11.50 24.70 4.36
N LEU A 502 12.34 24.01 3.58
CA LEU A 502 13.33 23.09 4.13
C LEU A 502 14.37 23.82 4.99
N GLN A 503 14.83 25.01 4.57
CA GLN A 503 15.74 25.86 5.33
C GLN A 503 15.15 26.24 6.69
N GLU A 504 13.90 26.67 6.73
CA GLU A 504 13.17 27.00 7.96
C GLU A 504 13.07 25.80 8.90
N HIS A 505 12.62 24.65 8.37
CA HIS A 505 12.48 23.42 9.15
C HIS A 505 13.81 22.95 9.74
N LEU A 506 14.90 23.10 9.00
CA LEU A 506 16.24 22.71 9.44
C LEU A 506 16.91 23.78 10.32
N GLY A 507 16.30 24.96 10.47
CA GLY A 507 16.78 26.04 11.33
C GLY A 507 18.01 26.76 10.81
N HIS A 508 18.19 26.85 9.49
CA HIS A 508 19.33 27.57 8.89
C HIS A 508 19.05 29.07 8.76
N ASP A 509 20.03 29.87 9.20
CA ASP A 509 19.98 31.34 9.08
C ASP A 509 20.31 31.84 7.67
N GLN A 510 21.02 31.02 6.91
CA GLN A 510 21.44 31.31 5.54
C GLN A 510 20.74 30.37 4.57
N PRO A 511 20.56 30.78 3.30
CA PRO A 511 20.03 29.91 2.27
C PRO A 511 20.78 28.59 2.18
N LEU A 512 20.02 27.50 1.98
CA LEU A 512 20.62 26.20 1.67
C LEU A 512 21.44 26.31 0.36
N PRO A 513 22.54 25.55 0.25
CA PRO A 513 23.29 25.50 -1.01
C PRO A 513 22.40 25.09 -2.18
N GLU A 514 22.70 25.60 -3.37
CA GLU A 514 22.04 25.15 -4.59
C GLU A 514 22.25 23.63 -4.76
N PRO A 515 21.18 22.84 -4.95
CA PRO A 515 21.30 21.39 -5.14
C PRO A 515 22.08 21.03 -6.40
N CYS A 516 22.91 19.99 -6.30
CA CYS A 516 23.56 19.36 -7.47
C CYS A 516 22.57 18.51 -8.30
N LEU A 517 21.52 18.01 -7.66
CA LEU A 517 20.49 17.21 -8.31
C LEU A 517 19.17 17.34 -7.55
N VAL A 518 18.08 17.50 -8.30
CA VAL A 518 16.72 17.38 -7.80
C VAL A 518 15.99 16.36 -8.68
N ARG A 519 15.35 15.38 -8.06
CA ARG A 519 14.52 14.38 -8.75
C ARG A 519 13.15 14.36 -8.12
N VAL A 520 12.13 14.74 -8.89
CA VAL A 520 10.73 14.73 -8.47
C VAL A 520 10.02 13.53 -9.07
N ARG A 521 9.28 12.77 -8.25
CA ARG A 521 8.39 11.70 -8.71
C ARG A 521 7.03 11.82 -8.04
N GLU A 522 5.99 11.92 -8.85
CA GLU A 522 4.60 11.99 -8.39
C GLU A 522 3.97 10.60 -8.45
N HIS A 523 3.45 10.12 -7.33
CA HIS A 523 2.73 8.85 -7.23
C HIS A 523 1.28 9.10 -6.91
N GLN A 524 0.41 8.81 -7.87
CA GLN A 524 -1.03 8.95 -7.71
C GLN A 524 -1.63 7.70 -7.07
N ASP A 525 -2.54 7.89 -6.12
CA ASP A 525 -3.30 6.81 -5.46
C ASP A 525 -2.40 5.66 -4.95
N CYS A 526 -1.24 6.00 -4.40
CA CYS A 526 -0.16 5.05 -4.17
C CYS A 526 -0.22 4.34 -2.81
N ILE A 527 -0.85 4.96 -1.81
CA ILE A 527 -0.99 4.39 -0.47
C ILE A 527 -2.47 4.27 -0.11
N PRO A 528 -3.03 3.06 -0.03
CA PRO A 528 -4.41 2.86 0.43
C PRO A 528 -4.60 3.35 1.87
N THR A 529 -5.66 4.12 2.12
CA THR A 529 -6.04 4.55 3.47
C THR A 529 -7.01 3.52 4.05
N LEU A 530 -6.53 2.71 5.00
CA LEU A 530 -7.32 1.65 5.63
C LEU A 530 -8.28 2.27 6.65
N THR A 531 -9.43 2.76 6.22
CA THR A 531 -10.36 3.52 7.08
C THR A 531 -11.08 2.62 8.09
N VAL A 532 -11.66 3.21 9.14
CA VAL A 532 -12.44 2.49 10.16
C VAL A 532 -13.43 1.49 9.53
N GLY A 533 -13.46 0.26 10.05
CA GLY A 533 -14.23 -0.88 9.51
C GLY A 533 -13.54 -1.63 8.37
N HIS A 534 -12.27 -1.34 8.09
CA HIS A 534 -11.50 -1.98 7.02
C HIS A 534 -11.43 -3.51 7.22
N VAL A 535 -11.18 -3.98 8.45
CA VAL A 535 -11.00 -5.40 8.75
C VAL A 535 -12.25 -6.21 8.35
N GLU A 536 -13.43 -5.74 8.75
CA GLU A 536 -14.72 -6.35 8.42
C GLU A 536 -14.99 -6.32 6.91
N ARG A 537 -14.78 -5.17 6.26
CA ARG A 537 -14.94 -5.04 4.80
C ARG A 537 -14.04 -6.01 4.04
N MET A 538 -12.80 -6.24 4.50
CA MET A 538 -11.90 -7.18 3.84
C MET A 538 -12.28 -8.64 4.11
N ALA A 539 -12.89 -8.96 5.25
CA ALA A 539 -13.46 -10.28 5.50
C ALA A 539 -14.66 -10.55 4.56
N GLU A 540 -15.57 -9.59 4.44
CA GLU A 540 -16.72 -9.66 3.51
C GLU A 540 -16.27 -9.75 2.05
N LEU A 541 -15.23 -8.99 1.66
CA LEU A 541 -14.64 -9.08 0.33
C LEU A 541 -14.09 -10.48 0.04
N ARG A 542 -13.32 -11.08 0.96
CA ARG A 542 -12.79 -12.45 0.79
C ARG A 542 -13.90 -13.49 0.70
N ALA A 543 -14.95 -13.36 1.53
CA ALA A 543 -16.12 -14.23 1.45
C ALA A 543 -16.84 -14.11 0.09
N ALA A 544 -17.03 -12.88 -0.41
CA ALA A 544 -17.64 -12.63 -1.71
C ALA A 544 -16.78 -13.14 -2.88
N VAL A 545 -15.45 -13.13 -2.77
CA VAL A 545 -14.57 -13.77 -3.77
C VAL A 545 -14.85 -15.26 -3.83
N LYS A 546 -14.88 -15.96 -2.69
CA LYS A 546 -15.17 -17.40 -2.66
C LYS A 546 -16.57 -17.72 -3.20
N GLU A 547 -17.57 -16.96 -2.77
CA GLU A 547 -18.96 -17.15 -3.19
C GLU A 547 -19.16 -16.90 -4.69
N LYS A 548 -18.62 -15.78 -5.21
CA LYS A 548 -18.93 -15.30 -6.56
C LYS A 548 -17.92 -15.73 -7.61
N TRP A 549 -16.65 -15.91 -7.23
CA TRP A 549 -15.57 -16.27 -8.14
C TRP A 549 -15.15 -17.74 -7.96
N GLY A 550 -15.47 -18.37 -6.83
CA GLY A 550 -15.10 -19.75 -6.50
C GLY A 550 -13.78 -19.83 -5.74
N GLU A 551 -13.44 -21.04 -5.25
CA GLU A 551 -12.24 -21.29 -4.44
C GLU A 551 -10.92 -21.10 -5.20
N ASN A 552 -10.94 -21.11 -6.54
CA ASN A 552 -9.76 -20.99 -7.38
C ASN A 552 -9.33 -19.52 -7.63
N ALA A 553 -9.87 -18.57 -6.88
CA ALA A 553 -9.50 -17.16 -7.01
C ALA A 553 -9.26 -16.46 -5.67
N VAL A 554 -8.35 -15.49 -5.70
CA VAL A 554 -8.03 -14.65 -4.54
C VAL A 554 -7.72 -13.22 -4.96
N VAL A 555 -8.05 -12.27 -4.08
CA VAL A 555 -7.68 -10.86 -4.21
C VAL A 555 -6.67 -10.52 -3.12
N ILE A 556 -5.54 -9.95 -3.51
CA ILE A 556 -4.41 -9.64 -2.64
C ILE A 556 -3.87 -8.22 -2.88
N GLY A 557 -3.02 -7.76 -1.98
CA GLY A 557 -2.28 -6.51 -2.16
C GLY A 557 -2.41 -5.52 -1.00
N ALA A 558 -1.79 -4.35 -1.19
CA ALA A 558 -1.67 -3.33 -0.16
C ALA A 558 -3.01 -2.84 0.42
N SER A 559 -4.07 -2.85 -0.41
CA SER A 559 -5.41 -2.44 -0.03
C SER A 559 -6.19 -3.51 0.75
N ILE A 560 -5.61 -4.69 0.97
CA ILE A 560 -6.27 -5.84 1.62
C ILE A 560 -5.58 -6.21 2.93
N ASP A 561 -4.26 -6.44 2.89
CA ASP A 561 -3.53 -7.10 3.98
C ASP A 561 -2.56 -6.16 4.73
N GLY A 562 -2.39 -4.93 4.26
CA GLY A 562 -1.48 -3.94 4.84
C GLY A 562 -0.57 -3.29 3.80
N VAL A 563 -0.15 -2.06 4.06
CA VAL A 563 0.54 -1.21 3.07
C VAL A 563 2.06 -1.39 3.05
N SER A 564 2.64 -2.10 4.02
CA SER A 564 4.09 -2.25 4.08
C SER A 564 4.60 -3.25 3.03
N VAL A 565 5.89 -3.14 2.69
CA VAL A 565 6.57 -4.12 1.82
C VAL A 565 6.42 -5.55 2.37
N GLY A 566 6.48 -5.70 3.69
CA GLY A 566 6.34 -6.98 4.37
C GLY A 566 4.94 -7.56 4.23
N ASP A 567 3.91 -6.73 4.42
CA ASP A 567 2.52 -7.15 4.27
C ASP A 567 2.22 -7.56 2.83
N CYS A 568 2.72 -6.79 1.86
CA CYS A 568 2.56 -7.11 0.44
C CYS A 568 3.20 -8.45 0.07
N ILE A 569 4.40 -8.75 0.59
CA ILE A 569 5.11 -10.01 0.33
C ILE A 569 4.40 -11.17 1.03
N GLU A 570 4.00 -11.01 2.29
CA GLU A 570 3.26 -12.06 3.02
C GLU A 570 1.91 -12.36 2.38
N SER A 571 1.21 -11.33 1.91
CA SER A 571 -0.04 -11.47 1.15
C SER A 571 0.13 -12.35 -0.09
N GLY A 572 1.18 -12.13 -0.89
CA GLY A 572 1.50 -12.98 -2.05
C GLY A 572 1.92 -14.39 -1.67
N ARG A 573 2.74 -14.54 -0.62
CA ARG A 573 3.18 -15.83 -0.10
C ARG A 573 1.99 -16.68 0.36
N ARG A 574 1.08 -16.07 1.13
CA ARG A 574 -0.13 -16.71 1.64
C ARG A 574 -1.06 -17.15 0.50
N ALA A 575 -1.27 -16.31 -0.52
CA ALA A 575 -2.06 -16.69 -1.69
C ALA A 575 -1.49 -17.91 -2.43
N ALA A 576 -0.15 -18.02 -2.54
CA ALA A 576 0.51 -19.18 -3.13
C ALA A 576 0.48 -20.46 -2.25
N LEU A 577 0.10 -20.32 -0.98
CA LEU A 577 -0.07 -21.44 -0.06
C LEU A 577 -1.51 -21.95 -0.03
N GLU A 578 -2.47 -21.03 -0.14
CA GLU A 578 -3.91 -21.26 -0.12
C GLU A 578 -4.46 -21.78 -1.45
N LEU A 579 -3.89 -21.34 -2.58
CA LEU A 579 -4.16 -21.85 -3.94
C LEU A 579 -3.15 -22.95 -4.29
#